data_AF-A0A239ANT4-F1
#
_entry.id   AF-A0A239ANT4-F1
#
_cell.length_a   1.000
_cell.length_b   1.000
_cell.length_c   1.000
_cell.angle_alpha   90.00
_cell.angle_beta   90.00
_cell.angle_gamma   90.00
#
_symmetry.space_group_name_H-M   'P 1'
#
loop_
_entity.id
_entity.type
_entity.pdbx_description
1 polymer ?
#
loop_
_entity_poly.entity_id
_entity_poly.type
_entity_poly.pdbx_seq_one_letter_code
_entity_poly.pdbx_strand_id
1 'polypeptide(L)'
;MKWFAMALSTWLLVFASVASASPYADKQVFEEDARQGILKEQSSRDHFQFRGLIVTEFDDSLNLCGEMNKSDEPEWTRFIKVFDKGTERFELVWIEPGDAASEVEDFKKDQFGSYWDRRCSSLR
;
A
#
# COMPACT_ATOMS: atom_id res chain seq x y z
N MET A 1 -27.03 49.59 37.95
CA MET A 1 -27.06 48.12 37.87
C MET A 1 -26.39 47.68 36.57
N LYS A 2 -25.85 46.45 36.60
CA LYS A 2 -24.85 45.82 35.73
C LYS A 2 -25.05 45.95 34.21
N TRP A 3 -23.91 46.12 33.55
CA TRP A 3 -23.62 45.95 32.13
C TRP A 3 -23.64 44.46 31.78
N PHE A 4 -24.07 44.06 30.58
CA PHE A 4 -23.56 42.86 29.93
C PHE A 4 -23.66 43.01 28.40
N ALA A 5 -22.51 43.30 27.78
CA ALA A 5 -22.29 43.10 26.36
C ALA A 5 -22.12 41.60 26.12
N MET A 6 -22.93 41.01 25.23
CA MET A 6 -22.68 39.68 24.70
C MET A 6 -21.56 39.77 23.67
N ALA A 7 -20.38 39.28 24.02
CA ALA A 7 -19.34 38.96 23.05
C ALA A 7 -19.66 37.60 22.43
N LEU A 8 -20.01 37.60 21.14
CA LEU A 8 -20.14 36.38 20.34
C LEU A 8 -18.72 35.90 20.00
N SER A 9 -18.25 34.86 20.69
CA SER A 9 -16.98 34.21 20.39
C SER A 9 -17.15 33.29 19.19
N THR A 10 -16.66 33.74 18.03
CA THR A 10 -16.54 32.94 16.82
C THR A 10 -15.43 31.91 17.02
N TRP A 11 -15.80 30.67 17.31
CA TRP A 11 -14.85 29.55 17.30
C TRP A 11 -14.55 29.19 15.84
N LEU A 12 -13.50 29.80 15.29
CA LEU A 12 -12.83 29.32 14.09
C LEU A 12 -12.06 28.05 14.47
N LEU A 13 -12.69 26.89 14.27
CA LEU A 13 -11.99 25.61 14.22
C LEU A 13 -11.11 25.62 12.97
N VAL A 14 -9.86 26.04 13.14
CA VAL A 14 -8.81 25.82 12.16
C VAL A 14 -8.53 24.33 12.16
N PHE A 15 -9.14 23.61 11.23
CA PHE A 15 -8.68 22.27 10.85
C PHE A 15 -7.30 22.45 10.21
N ALA A 16 -6.26 22.49 11.06
CA ALA A 16 -4.91 22.26 10.61
C ALA A 16 -4.87 20.81 10.14
N SER A 17 -5.08 20.61 8.84
CA SER A 17 -4.65 19.40 8.16
C SER A 17 -3.13 19.35 8.27
N VAL A 18 -2.64 18.80 9.38
CA VAL A 18 -1.28 18.31 9.50
C VAL A 18 -1.16 17.24 8.42
N ALA A 19 -0.64 17.63 7.26
CA ALA A 19 -0.08 16.69 6.32
C ALA A 19 1.07 16.01 7.09
N SER A 20 0.77 14.86 7.69
CA SER A 20 1.79 14.01 8.29
C SER A 20 2.69 13.61 7.13
N ALA A 21 3.90 14.13 7.10
CA ALA A 21 4.91 13.64 6.18
C ALA A 21 5.08 12.16 6.50
N SER A 22 4.94 11.30 5.50
CA SER A 22 5.11 9.85 5.65
C SER A 22 6.39 9.56 6.46
N PRO A 23 6.38 8.64 7.44
CA PRO A 23 7.59 8.24 8.17
C PRO A 23 8.66 7.67 7.24
N TYR A 24 8.26 7.27 6.03
CA TYR A 24 9.10 6.77 4.96
C TYR A 24 9.45 7.86 3.95
N ALA A 25 10.29 8.82 4.35
CA ALA A 25 10.93 9.76 3.41
C ALA A 25 11.97 9.03 2.53
N ASP A 26 12.51 7.92 3.01
CA ASP A 26 13.42 7.04 2.29
C ASP A 26 12.70 5.76 1.82
N LYS A 27 12.69 5.54 0.51
CA LYS A 27 12.04 4.39 -0.14
C LYS A 27 12.75 3.06 0.19
N GLN A 28 14.05 3.09 0.50
CA GLN A 28 14.78 1.88 0.90
C GLN A 28 14.36 1.41 2.28
N VAL A 29 14.18 2.34 3.22
CA VAL A 29 13.69 2.03 4.57
C VAL A 29 12.28 1.45 4.50
N PHE A 30 11.41 2.02 3.66
CA PHE A 30 10.09 1.45 3.40
C PHE A 30 10.14 0.02 2.85
N GLU A 31 10.97 -0.22 1.83
CA GLU A 31 11.11 -1.54 1.23
C GLU A 31 11.56 -2.59 2.26
N GLU A 32 12.55 -2.26 3.09
CA GLU A 32 13.06 -3.16 4.12
C GLU A 32 11.98 -3.46 5.17
N ASP A 33 11.32 -2.44 5.72
CA ASP A 33 10.24 -2.61 6.70
C ASP A 33 9.07 -3.42 6.14
N ALA A 34 8.66 -3.12 4.90
CA ALA A 34 7.58 -3.84 4.22
C ALA A 34 7.93 -5.32 4.05
N ARG A 35 9.17 -5.64 3.64
CA ARG A 35 9.65 -7.03 3.51
C ARG A 35 9.67 -7.75 4.86
N GLN A 36 10.21 -7.12 5.90
CA GLN A 36 10.22 -7.70 7.25
C GLN A 36 8.80 -7.93 7.78
N GLY A 37 7.89 -7.00 7.49
CA GLY A 37 6.47 -7.12 7.82
C GLY A 37 5.83 -8.35 7.16
N ILE A 38 6.04 -8.55 5.86
CA ILE A 38 5.55 -9.74 5.14
C ILE A 38 6.13 -11.03 5.74
N LEU A 39 7.44 -11.09 5.97
CA LEU A 39 8.09 -12.27 6.54
C LEU A 39 7.56 -12.62 7.94
N LYS A 40 7.29 -11.60 8.77
CA LYS A 40 6.72 -11.79 10.11
C LYS A 40 5.31 -12.37 10.08
N GLU A 41 4.51 -12.00 9.08
CA GLU A 41 3.14 -12.50 8.89
C GLU A 41 3.11 -13.97 8.41
N GLN A 42 4.19 -14.49 7.81
CA GLN A 42 4.22 -15.81 7.17
C GLN A 42 4.69 -16.99 8.06
N SER A 43 4.89 -16.78 9.37
CA SER A 43 5.29 -17.81 10.36
C SER A 43 6.65 -18.50 10.11
N SER A 44 7.39 -18.68 11.20
CA SER A 44 8.84 -18.49 11.24
C SER A 44 9.72 -19.72 10.95
N ARG A 45 9.48 -20.50 9.89
CA ARG A 45 10.39 -21.61 9.52
C ARG A 45 10.67 -21.77 8.02
N ASP A 46 9.96 -21.05 7.19
CA ASP A 46 10.08 -21.17 5.74
C ASP A 46 11.08 -20.16 5.18
N HIS A 47 11.90 -20.59 4.23
CA HIS A 47 12.78 -19.69 3.50
C HIS A 47 11.99 -19.06 2.35
N PHE A 48 11.73 -17.77 2.44
CA PHE A 48 11.03 -17.03 1.41
C PHE A 48 12.02 -16.22 0.56
N GLN A 49 11.77 -16.23 -0.75
CA GLN A 49 12.49 -15.44 -1.73
C GLN A 49 11.57 -14.36 -2.27
N PHE A 50 12.13 -13.18 -2.51
CA PHE A 50 11.44 -12.06 -3.14
C PHE A 50 12.08 -11.76 -4.49
N ARG A 51 11.28 -11.39 -5.49
CA ARG A 51 11.77 -10.88 -6.78
C ARG A 51 10.86 -9.82 -7.35
N GLY A 52 11.38 -9.07 -8.33
CA GLY A 52 10.59 -8.07 -9.05
C GLY A 52 10.03 -6.97 -8.14
N LEU A 53 10.78 -6.58 -7.10
CA LEU A 53 10.34 -5.57 -6.15
C LEU A 53 10.24 -4.20 -6.80
N ILE A 54 9.11 -3.54 -6.62
CA ILE A 54 8.84 -2.19 -7.13
C ILE A 54 8.22 -1.39 -5.99
N VAL A 55 8.84 -0.24 -5.67
CA VAL A 55 8.26 0.74 -4.75
C VAL A 55 7.55 1.83 -5.55
N THR A 56 6.25 1.98 -5.33
CA THR A 56 5.45 3.07 -5.89
C THR A 56 4.97 4.00 -4.80
N GLU A 57 4.87 5.29 -5.13
CA GLU A 57 4.41 6.31 -4.21
C GLU A 57 3.24 7.07 -4.82
N PHE A 58 2.19 7.19 -4.01
CA PHE A 58 1.02 8.01 -4.28
C PHE A 58 0.85 9.03 -3.16
N ASP A 59 -0.07 9.97 -3.34
CA ASP A 59 -0.33 11.02 -2.35
C ASP A 59 -0.77 10.44 -0.99
N ASP A 60 -1.54 9.36 -1.02
CA ASP A 60 -2.14 8.72 0.15
C ASP A 60 -1.38 7.47 0.63
N SER A 61 -0.44 6.95 -0.15
CA SER A 61 0.11 5.61 0.09
C SER A 61 1.53 5.40 -0.46
N LEU A 62 2.24 4.45 0.15
CA LEU A 62 3.44 3.82 -0.39
C LEU A 62 3.18 2.34 -0.59
N ASN A 63 3.54 1.80 -1.75
CA ASN A 63 3.30 0.39 -2.04
C ASN A 63 4.61 -0.31 -2.39
N LEU A 64 4.83 -1.48 -1.81
CA LEU A 64 5.83 -2.44 -2.26
C LEU A 64 5.09 -3.55 -3.01
N CYS A 65 5.32 -3.64 -4.31
CA CYS A 65 4.84 -4.73 -5.14
C CYS A 65 5.97 -5.70 -5.40
N GLY A 66 5.65 -6.99 -5.50
CA GLY A 66 6.65 -8.00 -5.86
C GLY A 66 6.06 -9.38 -5.97
N GLU A 67 6.94 -10.34 -6.19
CA GLU A 67 6.61 -11.75 -6.18
C GLU A 67 7.36 -12.42 -5.04
N MET A 68 6.66 -13.29 -4.31
CA MET A 68 7.23 -14.10 -3.25
C MET A 68 7.04 -15.58 -3.55
N ASN A 69 8.04 -16.36 -3.20
CA ASN A 69 8.03 -17.80 -3.31
C ASN A 69 8.63 -18.40 -2.04
N LYS A 70 8.05 -19.48 -1.55
CA LYS A 70 8.69 -20.35 -0.57
C LYS A 70 9.66 -21.26 -1.32
N SER A 71 10.93 -21.32 -0.90
CA SER A 71 12.04 -21.94 -1.67
C SER A 71 11.78 -23.35 -2.23
N ASP A 72 10.82 -24.10 -1.69
CA ASP A 72 10.46 -25.45 -2.10
C ASP A 72 9.18 -25.53 -2.97
N GLU A 73 8.55 -24.39 -3.27
CA GLU A 73 7.34 -24.29 -4.09
C GLU A 73 7.70 -23.86 -5.52
N PRO A 74 7.01 -24.38 -6.56
CA PRO A 74 7.29 -24.01 -7.94
C PRO A 74 6.69 -22.65 -8.32
N GLU A 75 5.70 -22.17 -7.59
CA GLU A 75 4.87 -21.03 -7.98
C GLU A 75 5.28 -19.75 -7.24
N TRP A 76 5.35 -18.66 -7.99
CA TRP A 76 5.58 -17.33 -7.45
C TRP A 76 4.24 -16.62 -7.30
N THR A 77 3.93 -16.19 -6.08
CA THR A 77 2.70 -15.46 -5.77
C THR A 77 2.98 -13.98 -5.73
N ARG A 78 2.18 -13.21 -6.46
CA ARG A 78 2.27 -11.75 -6.46
C ARG A 78 1.71 -11.17 -5.17
N PHE A 79 2.32 -10.12 -4.67
CA PHE A 79 1.86 -9.41 -3.48
C PHE A 79 1.97 -7.89 -3.62
N ILE A 80 1.12 -7.18 -2.88
CA ILE A 80 1.20 -5.74 -2.69
C ILE A 80 1.17 -5.46 -1.19
N LYS A 81 2.23 -4.88 -0.65
CA LYS A 81 2.27 -4.34 0.72
C LYS A 81 2.04 -2.83 0.64
N VAL A 82 0.87 -2.39 1.09
CA VAL A 82 0.44 -0.99 1.09
C VAL A 82 0.70 -0.40 2.47
N PHE A 83 1.31 0.77 2.52
CA PHE A 83 1.33 1.63 3.69
C PHE A 83 0.45 2.84 3.43
N ASP A 84 -0.64 2.94 4.17
CA ASP A 84 -1.57 4.08 4.13
C ASP A 84 -1.00 5.23 4.97
N LYS A 85 -0.69 6.36 4.33
CA LYS A 85 -0.07 7.53 4.97
C LYS A 85 -1.03 8.26 5.92
N GLY A 86 -2.34 8.13 5.72
CA GLY A 86 -3.35 8.82 6.53
C GLY A 86 -3.66 8.11 7.85
N THR A 87 -3.64 6.78 7.84
CA THR A 87 -3.89 5.92 9.00
C THR A 87 -2.63 5.33 9.60
N GLU A 88 -1.48 5.48 8.92
CA GLU A 88 -0.16 4.95 9.29
C GLU A 88 -0.20 3.43 9.51
N ARG A 89 -0.90 2.71 8.62
CA ARG A 89 -1.10 1.26 8.72
C ARG A 89 -0.65 0.52 7.47
N PHE A 90 -0.21 -0.72 7.70
CA PHE A 90 0.12 -1.65 6.63
C PHE A 90 -1.04 -2.58 6.30
N GLU A 91 -1.22 -2.83 5.01
CA GLU A 91 -2.10 -3.84 4.44
C GLU A 91 -1.31 -4.73 3.48
N LEU A 92 -1.55 -6.05 3.52
CA LEU A 92 -0.94 -7.01 2.60
C LEU A 92 -2.01 -7.67 1.76
N VAL A 93 -1.87 -7.55 0.44
CA VAL A 93 -2.76 -8.16 -0.55
C VAL A 93 -1.98 -9.20 -1.34
N TRP A 94 -2.48 -10.44 -1.35
CA TRP A 94 -1.97 -11.51 -2.20
C TRP A 94 -2.79 -11.58 -3.50
N ILE A 95 -2.12 -11.78 -4.62
CA ILE A 95 -2.75 -11.92 -5.93
C ILE A 95 -2.47 -13.34 -6.43
N GLU A 96 -3.52 -14.15 -6.47
CA GLU A 96 -3.46 -15.51 -6.99
C GLU A 96 -3.02 -15.50 -8.47
N PRO A 97 -2.13 -16.40 -8.89
CA PRO A 97 -1.80 -16.56 -10.30
C PRO A 97 -3.08 -16.95 -11.06
N GLY A 98 -3.53 -16.09 -11.98
CA GLY A 98 -4.75 -16.35 -12.74
C GLY A 98 -4.59 -17.59 -13.63
N ASP A 99 -5.57 -18.49 -13.60
CA ASP A 99 -5.63 -19.66 -14.49
C ASP A 99 -5.54 -19.21 -15.96
N ALA A 100 -4.59 -19.77 -16.69
CA ALA A 100 -4.14 -19.33 -18.01
C ALA A 100 -5.15 -19.52 -19.18
N ALA A 101 -6.46 -19.69 -18.95
CA ALA A 101 -7.37 -20.20 -19.99
C ALA A 101 -8.84 -19.75 -19.94
N SER A 102 -9.14 -18.47 -19.67
CA SER A 102 -10.44 -17.90 -20.11
C SER A 102 -10.29 -16.51 -20.70
N GLU A 103 -9.68 -16.48 -21.88
CA GLU A 103 -9.48 -15.38 -22.83
C GLU A 103 -10.77 -14.60 -23.23
N VAL A 104 -11.90 -14.82 -22.55
CA VAL A 104 -13.18 -14.10 -22.74
C VAL A 104 -13.35 -12.98 -21.69
N GLU A 105 -12.71 -13.06 -20.52
CA GLU A 105 -12.66 -11.94 -19.56
C GLU A 105 -11.57 -10.90 -19.91
N ASP A 106 -10.61 -11.27 -20.76
CA ASP A 106 -9.58 -10.38 -21.27
C ASP A 106 -10.16 -9.18 -22.06
N PHE A 107 -11.40 -9.28 -22.55
CA PHE A 107 -12.13 -8.14 -23.15
C PHE A 107 -12.57 -7.08 -22.12
N LYS A 108 -12.68 -7.43 -20.84
CA LYS A 108 -12.94 -6.46 -19.74
C LYS A 108 -11.66 -5.89 -19.13
N LYS A 109 -10.53 -6.58 -19.30
CA LYS A 109 -9.20 -6.17 -18.83
C LYS A 109 -8.68 -4.89 -19.47
N ASP A 110 -9.15 -4.56 -20.68
CA ASP A 110 -8.69 -3.39 -21.44
C ASP A 110 -9.29 -2.05 -20.95
N GLN A 111 -10.31 -2.06 -20.09
CA GLN A 111 -10.92 -0.82 -19.55
C GLN A 111 -10.55 -0.49 -18.10
N PHE A 112 -10.01 -1.45 -17.35
CA PHE A 112 -9.61 -1.23 -15.97
C PHE A 112 -8.37 -2.08 -15.71
N GLY A 113 -7.18 -1.46 -15.74
CA GLY A 113 -5.94 -2.14 -15.35
C GLY A 113 -6.12 -2.91 -14.05
N SER A 114 -5.52 -4.10 -13.97
CA SER A 114 -5.65 -4.94 -12.78
C SER A 114 -5.24 -4.15 -11.53
N TYR A 115 -5.70 -4.54 -10.34
CA TYR A 115 -5.31 -3.84 -9.10
C TYR A 115 -3.78 -3.76 -8.97
N TRP A 116 -3.09 -4.81 -9.44
CA TRP A 116 -1.65 -4.83 -9.67
C TRP A 116 -1.21 -3.71 -10.61
N ASP A 117 -1.73 -3.64 -11.84
CA ASP A 117 -1.29 -2.61 -12.80
C ASP A 117 -1.49 -1.19 -12.25
N ARG A 118 -2.59 -0.93 -11.53
CA ARG A 118 -2.86 0.38 -10.94
C ARG A 118 -1.88 0.77 -9.83
N ARG A 119 -1.41 -0.19 -9.03
CA ARG A 119 -0.55 0.06 -7.87
C ARG A 119 0.93 -0.18 -8.16
N CYS A 120 1.24 -0.99 -9.17
CA CYS A 120 2.55 -1.58 -9.39
C CYS A 120 3.11 -1.32 -10.78
N SER A 121 2.34 -0.75 -11.71
CA SER A 121 2.94 -0.17 -12.92
C SER A 121 3.63 1.13 -12.54
N SER A 122 4.89 1.29 -12.96
CA SER A 122 5.48 2.63 -12.96
C SER A 122 4.68 3.44 -13.97
N LEU A 123 3.75 4.28 -13.50
CA LEU A 123 3.32 5.41 -14.31
C LEU A 123 4.57 6.28 -14.47
N ARG A 124 5.29 6.05 -15.56
CA ARG A 124 6.22 7.03 -16.12
C ARG A 124 5.44 8.22 -16.66
#